data_AF-A0A7X6T5D8-F1
#
_entry.id   AF-A0A7X6T5D8-F1
#
_cell.length_a   1.000
_cell.length_b   1.000
_cell.length_c   1.000
_cell.angle_alpha   90.00
_cell.angle_beta   90.00
_cell.angle_gamma   90.00
#
_symmetry.space_group_name_H-M   'P 1'
#
loop_
_entity.id
_entity.type
_entity.pdbx_description
1 polymer ?
#
loop_
_entity_poly.entity_id
_entity_poly.type
_entity_poly.pdbx_seq_one_letter_code
_entity_poly.pdbx_strand_id
1 'polypeptide(L)'
;MGVVVPKRSLTDLEFSTILEEVSSFCLSSEGQEEIAKQGFTSDRSLIEERQQVIDQFLFLATQIPTRPHTFPPIEKICNTLQIKEKSLDGVELYTLALFLKAGESFIAYCHSTATAEEEGPLFQLFNPLDGELKTLLKEIESTLEADGGVKASHPAIAHLMKQVDQRRTERNNYSND
;
A
#
# COMPACT_ATOMS: atom_id res chain seq x y z
N MET A 1 -26.69 6.56 -16.52
CA MET A 1 -27.67 5.46 -16.31
C MET A 1 -26.87 4.17 -16.39
N GLY A 2 -26.85 3.37 -15.32
CA GLY A 2 -26.10 2.09 -15.32
C GLY A 2 -26.74 1.08 -16.26
N VAL A 3 -25.92 0.22 -16.88
CA VAL A 3 -26.42 -0.85 -17.73
C VAL A 3 -26.97 -1.97 -16.85
N VAL A 4 -28.25 -2.28 -16.99
CA VAL A 4 -28.88 -3.41 -16.27
C VAL A 4 -28.71 -4.67 -17.11
N VAL A 5 -27.86 -5.59 -16.64
CA VAL A 5 -27.64 -6.89 -17.29
C VAL A 5 -28.52 -7.95 -16.63
N PRO A 6 -29.28 -8.75 -17.40
CA PRO A 6 -30.08 -9.84 -16.84
C PRO A 6 -29.21 -10.83 -16.06
N LYS A 7 -29.67 -11.25 -14.88
CA LYS A 7 -28.93 -12.19 -14.01
C LYS A 7 -28.51 -13.47 -14.74
N ARG A 8 -29.40 -14.01 -15.60
CA ARG A 8 -29.11 -15.20 -16.40
C ARG A 8 -27.91 -14.99 -17.34
N SER A 9 -27.81 -13.83 -17.98
CA SER A 9 -26.67 -13.50 -18.82
C SER A 9 -25.37 -13.39 -18.03
N LEU A 10 -25.41 -12.86 -16.79
CA LEU A 10 -24.24 -12.84 -15.91
C LEU A 10 -23.76 -14.24 -15.53
N THR A 11 -24.70 -15.16 -15.28
CA THR A 11 -24.39 -16.57 -15.00
C THR A 11 -23.84 -17.28 -16.24
N ASP A 12 -24.48 -17.12 -17.39
CA ASP A 12 -24.08 -17.77 -18.64
C ASP A 12 -22.68 -17.29 -19.12
N LEU A 13 -22.31 -16.05 -18.78
CA LEU A 13 -20.98 -15.47 -19.05
C LEU A 13 -19.95 -15.73 -17.94
N GLU A 14 -20.33 -16.47 -16.89
CA GLU A 14 -19.49 -16.73 -15.71
C GLU A 14 -18.87 -15.45 -15.12
N PHE A 15 -19.62 -14.34 -15.17
CA PHE A 15 -19.10 -13.01 -14.86
C PHE A 15 -18.51 -12.93 -13.43
N SER A 16 -19.15 -13.60 -12.47
CA SER A 16 -18.65 -13.66 -11.09
C SER A 16 -17.28 -14.35 -11.00
N THR A 17 -17.07 -15.44 -11.73
CA THR A 17 -15.79 -16.16 -11.77
C THR A 17 -14.69 -15.29 -12.38
N ILE A 18 -14.99 -14.63 -13.50
CA ILE A 18 -14.06 -13.71 -14.16
C ILE A 18 -13.70 -12.54 -13.23
N LEU A 19 -14.69 -12.00 -12.52
CA LEU A 19 -14.50 -10.89 -11.60
C LEU A 19 -13.63 -11.29 -10.40
N GLU A 20 -13.79 -12.50 -9.87
CA GLU A 20 -12.93 -13.06 -8.83
C GLU A 20 -11.49 -13.25 -9.33
N GLU A 21 -11.32 -13.78 -10.54
CA GLU A 21 -10.01 -13.95 -11.17
C GLU A 21 -9.31 -12.60 -11.37
N VAL A 22 -10.00 -11.61 -11.95
CA VAL A 22 -9.46 -10.26 -12.16
C VAL A 22 -9.13 -9.58 -10.84
N SER A 23 -10.01 -9.68 -9.84
CA SER A 23 -9.80 -9.11 -8.50
C SER A 23 -8.56 -9.70 -7.82
N SER A 24 -8.21 -10.97 -8.10
CA SER A 24 -6.98 -11.58 -7.55
C SER A 24 -5.69 -10.88 -8.01
N PHE A 25 -5.75 -10.09 -9.09
CA PHE A 25 -4.63 -9.27 -9.57
C PHE A 25 -4.61 -7.85 -8.99
N CYS A 26 -5.56 -7.45 -8.14
CA CYS A 26 -5.47 -6.18 -7.45
C CYS A 26 -4.27 -6.14 -6.49
N LEU A 27 -3.67 -4.97 -6.32
CA LEU A 27 -2.55 -4.77 -5.40
C LEU A 27 -3.00 -4.49 -3.96
N SER A 28 -4.29 -4.20 -3.73
CA SER A 28 -4.85 -3.89 -2.42
C SER A 28 -6.28 -4.44 -2.27
N SER A 29 -6.74 -4.57 -1.03
CA SER A 29 -8.12 -4.95 -0.72
C SER A 29 -9.14 -3.92 -1.21
N GLU A 30 -8.81 -2.63 -1.12
CA GLU A 30 -9.65 -1.53 -1.58
C GLU A 30 -9.86 -1.61 -3.10
N GLY A 31 -8.83 -1.99 -3.85
CA GLY A 31 -8.93 -2.22 -5.29
C GLY A 31 -9.84 -3.41 -5.64
N GLN A 32 -9.79 -4.49 -4.85
CA GLN A 32 -10.67 -5.65 -5.03
C GLN A 32 -12.13 -5.26 -4.83
N GLU A 33 -12.40 -4.51 -3.75
CA GLU A 33 -13.74 -4.01 -3.47
C GLU A 33 -14.26 -3.06 -4.54
N GLU A 34 -13.40 -2.18 -5.06
CA GLU A 34 -13.81 -1.20 -6.07
C GLU A 34 -14.16 -1.88 -7.40
N ILE A 35 -13.34 -2.84 -7.84
CA ILE A 35 -13.65 -3.66 -9.03
C ILE A 35 -14.99 -4.39 -8.87
N ALA A 36 -15.25 -4.93 -7.68
CA ALA A 36 -16.52 -5.62 -7.41
C ALA A 36 -17.74 -4.68 -7.47
N LYS A 37 -17.57 -3.40 -7.11
CA LYS A 37 -18.65 -2.38 -7.08
C LYS A 37 -18.83 -1.66 -8.43
N GLN A 38 -17.80 -1.65 -9.28
CA GLN A 38 -17.72 -0.82 -10.49
C GLN A 38 -18.89 -1.01 -11.47
N GLY A 39 -19.36 -2.25 -11.62
CA GLY A 39 -20.47 -2.59 -12.52
C GLY A 39 -20.23 -2.21 -13.99
N PHE A 40 -21.31 -2.19 -14.77
CA PHE A 40 -21.26 -1.86 -16.20
C PHE A 40 -21.62 -0.40 -16.45
N THR A 41 -20.83 0.27 -17.29
CA THR A 41 -21.09 1.64 -17.75
C THR A 41 -21.31 1.67 -19.26
N SER A 42 -22.21 2.54 -19.72
CA SER A 42 -22.37 2.91 -21.14
C SER A 42 -21.89 4.34 -21.41
N ASP A 43 -21.29 5.00 -20.42
CA ASP A 43 -20.74 6.33 -20.57
C ASP A 43 -19.46 6.25 -21.41
N ARG A 44 -19.55 6.78 -22.63
CA ARG A 44 -18.46 6.74 -23.60
C ARG A 44 -17.22 7.46 -23.09
N SER A 45 -17.39 8.64 -22.47
CA SER A 45 -16.24 9.44 -22.00
C SER A 45 -15.49 8.70 -20.89
N LEU A 46 -16.23 8.07 -19.97
CA LEU A 46 -15.63 7.26 -18.91
C LEU A 46 -14.93 5.99 -19.45
N ILE A 47 -15.48 5.37 -20.50
CA ILE A 47 -14.83 4.22 -21.16
C ILE A 47 -13.53 4.66 -21.82
N GLU A 48 -13.54 5.77 -22.58
CA GLU A 48 -12.36 6.30 -23.26
C GLU A 48 -11.26 6.70 -22.26
N GLU A 49 -11.61 7.35 -21.16
CA GLU A 49 -10.66 7.70 -20.08
C GLU A 49 -10.01 6.44 -19.49
N ARG A 50 -10.80 5.42 -19.15
CA ARG A 50 -10.28 4.16 -18.59
C ARG A 50 -9.38 3.42 -19.58
N GLN A 51 -9.74 3.41 -20.85
CA GLN A 51 -8.92 2.78 -21.90
C GLN A 51 -7.56 3.46 -22.02
N GLN A 52 -7.51 4.80 -22.01
CA GLN A 52 -6.24 5.55 -22.04
C GLN A 52 -5.32 5.19 -20.86
N VAL A 53 -5.89 5.07 -19.65
CA VAL A 53 -5.13 4.67 -18.46
C VAL A 53 -4.62 3.23 -18.57
N ILE A 54 -5.46 2.31 -19.03
CA ILE A 54 -5.08 0.89 -19.23
C ILE A 54 -3.96 0.77 -20.28
N ASP A 55 -4.08 1.47 -21.40
CA ASP A 55 -3.08 1.44 -22.47
C ASP A 55 -1.71 1.92 -21.97
N GLN A 56 -1.67 2.92 -21.10
CA GLN A 56 -0.43 3.39 -20.48
C GLN A 56 0.15 2.38 -19.48
N PHE A 57 -0.69 1.72 -18.68
CA PHE A 57 -0.22 0.62 -17.83
C PHE A 57 0.35 -0.55 -18.65
N LEU A 58 -0.30 -0.90 -19.77
CA LEU A 58 0.19 -1.94 -20.67
C LEU A 58 1.54 -1.55 -21.29
N PHE A 59 1.67 -0.32 -21.77
CA PHE A 59 2.94 0.20 -22.28
C PHE A 59 4.03 0.13 -21.20
N LEU A 60 3.74 0.62 -20.00
CA LEU A 60 4.67 0.61 -18.88
C LEU A 60 5.12 -0.81 -18.50
N ALA A 61 4.20 -1.78 -18.49
CA ALA A 61 4.50 -3.19 -18.24
C ALA A 61 5.42 -3.81 -19.30
N THR A 62 5.44 -3.29 -20.54
CA THR A 62 6.43 -3.72 -21.56
C THR A 62 7.83 -3.17 -21.31
N GLN A 63 7.93 -2.01 -20.65
CA GLN A 63 9.21 -1.35 -20.38
C GLN A 63 9.82 -1.81 -19.06
N ILE A 64 8.98 -2.05 -18.05
CA ILE A 64 9.38 -2.41 -16.69
C ILE A 64 8.78 -3.77 -16.35
N PRO A 65 9.57 -4.86 -16.37
CA PRO A 65 9.08 -6.21 -16.14
C PRO A 65 8.73 -6.49 -14.67
N THR A 66 9.15 -5.62 -13.74
CA THR A 66 8.87 -5.78 -12.32
C THR A 66 7.50 -5.21 -11.98
N ARG A 67 6.64 -6.05 -11.40
CA ARG A 67 5.33 -5.63 -10.88
C ARG A 67 5.51 -4.80 -9.59
N PRO A 68 4.68 -3.75 -9.38
CA PRO A 68 4.67 -3.05 -8.11
C PRO A 68 4.31 -3.96 -6.93
N HIS A 69 4.72 -3.54 -5.73
CA HIS A 69 4.42 -4.25 -4.50
C HIS A 69 2.92 -4.19 -4.16
N THR A 70 2.43 -5.25 -3.52
CA THR A 70 1.10 -5.26 -2.91
C THR A 70 1.06 -4.34 -1.69
N PHE A 71 -0.08 -3.71 -1.46
CA PHE A 71 -0.34 -2.87 -0.32
C PHE A 71 -0.88 -3.72 0.83
N PRO A 72 -0.39 -3.51 2.07
CA PRO A 72 -1.03 -4.11 3.23
C PRO A 72 -2.41 -3.46 3.44
N PRO A 73 -3.37 -4.17 4.06
CA PRO A 73 -4.68 -3.62 4.35
C PRO A 73 -4.57 -2.45 5.34
N ILE A 74 -5.17 -1.31 5.02
CA ILE A 74 -5.08 -0.08 5.85
C ILE A 74 -6.40 0.33 6.49
N GLU A 75 -7.52 -0.27 6.08
CA GLU A 75 -8.87 0.11 6.55
C GLU A 75 -8.98 0.19 8.08
N LYS A 76 -8.49 -0.83 8.81
CA LYS A 76 -8.51 -0.85 10.27
C LYS A 76 -7.69 0.29 10.89
N ILE A 77 -6.54 0.59 10.30
CA ILE A 77 -5.66 1.69 10.75
C ILE A 77 -6.37 3.03 10.55
N CYS A 78 -6.97 3.25 9.38
CA CYS A 78 -7.77 4.44 9.09
C CYS A 78 -8.95 4.59 10.07
N ASN A 79 -9.65 3.49 10.36
CA ASN A 79 -10.76 3.48 11.32
C ASN A 79 -10.29 3.79 12.75
N THR A 80 -9.12 3.28 13.16
CA THR A 80 -8.52 3.59 14.47
C THR A 80 -8.15 5.07 14.57
N LEU A 81 -7.55 5.65 13.53
CA LEU A 81 -7.15 7.06 13.49
C LEU A 81 -8.32 8.06 13.55
N GLN A 82 -9.53 7.63 13.17
CA GLN A 82 -10.74 8.46 13.31
C GLN A 82 -11.23 8.57 14.76
N ILE A 83 -10.75 7.70 15.66
CA ILE A 83 -11.14 7.68 17.08
C ILE A 83 -10.08 8.47 17.88
N LYS A 84 -10.46 9.65 18.38
CA LYS A 84 -9.54 10.61 19.02
C LYS A 84 -8.73 10.04 20.19
N GLU A 85 -9.30 9.10 20.93
CA GLU A 85 -8.69 8.52 22.13
C GLU A 85 -7.84 7.28 21.83
N LYS A 86 -7.81 6.80 20.58
CA LYS A 86 -6.98 5.65 20.19
C LYS A 86 -5.69 6.10 19.52
N SER A 87 -4.62 5.43 19.91
CA SER A 87 -3.34 5.48 19.22
C SER A 87 -3.12 4.16 18.48
N LEU A 88 -2.41 4.23 17.36
CA LEU A 88 -1.90 3.04 16.70
C LEU A 88 -0.84 2.37 17.59
N ASP A 89 -0.86 1.04 17.64
CA ASP A 89 0.24 0.29 18.23
C ASP A 89 1.45 0.22 17.28
N GLY A 90 2.55 -0.38 17.76
CA GLY A 90 3.78 -0.46 16.97
C GLY A 90 3.63 -1.27 15.67
N VAL A 91 2.81 -2.32 15.67
CA VAL A 91 2.57 -3.16 14.49
C VAL A 91 1.73 -2.41 13.47
N GLU A 92 0.70 -1.70 13.94
CA GLU A 92 -0.15 -0.84 13.12
C GLU A 92 0.65 0.31 12.50
N LEU A 93 1.55 0.96 13.27
CA LEU A 93 2.45 1.99 12.76
C LEU A 93 3.41 1.45 11.70
N TYR A 94 4.02 0.29 11.93
CA TYR A 94 4.91 -0.31 10.95
C TYR A 94 4.14 -0.73 9.68
N THR A 95 2.92 -1.23 9.82
CA THR A 95 2.04 -1.56 8.69
C THR A 95 1.69 -0.31 7.87
N LEU A 96 1.43 0.83 8.53
CA LEU A 96 1.25 2.11 7.85
C LEU A 96 2.51 2.52 7.08
N ALA A 97 3.70 2.34 7.65
CA ALA A 97 4.96 2.61 6.93
C ALA A 97 5.11 1.73 5.68
N LEU A 98 4.78 0.44 5.77
CA LEU A 98 4.76 -0.45 4.59
C LEU A 98 3.78 0.02 3.52
N PHE A 99 2.59 0.49 3.91
CA PHE A 99 1.61 1.06 3.00
C PHE A 99 2.15 2.30 2.28
N LEU A 100 2.72 3.26 3.02
CA LEU A 100 3.29 4.49 2.47
C LEU A 100 4.44 4.18 1.49
N LYS A 101 5.29 3.21 1.83
CA LYS A 101 6.40 2.76 0.99
C LYS A 101 5.94 2.09 -0.29
N ALA A 102 4.90 1.25 -0.22
CA ALA A 102 4.26 0.67 -1.40
C ALA A 102 3.67 1.78 -2.29
N GLY A 103 3.03 2.78 -1.69
CA GLY A 103 2.51 3.96 -2.38
C GLY A 103 3.59 4.76 -3.10
N GLU A 104 4.68 5.12 -2.40
CA GLU A 104 5.81 5.84 -3.01
C GLU A 104 6.41 5.07 -4.18
N SER A 105 6.61 3.76 -4.01
CA SER A 105 7.14 2.90 -5.07
C SER A 105 6.19 2.79 -6.27
N PHE A 106 4.89 2.70 -6.02
CA PHE A 106 3.87 2.64 -7.06
C PHE A 106 3.74 3.95 -7.84
N ILE A 107 3.78 5.09 -7.15
CA ILE A 107 3.81 6.42 -7.80
C ILE A 107 5.05 6.55 -8.68
N ALA A 108 6.23 6.20 -8.14
CA ALA A 108 7.47 6.22 -8.91
C ALA A 108 7.41 5.30 -10.14
N TYR A 109 6.78 4.12 -10.01
CA TYR A 109 6.52 3.22 -11.14
C TYR A 109 5.63 3.89 -12.20
N CYS A 110 4.52 4.52 -11.81
CA CYS A 110 3.62 5.21 -12.74
C CYS A 110 4.30 6.41 -13.44
N HIS A 111 5.27 7.04 -12.78
CA HIS A 111 5.99 8.21 -13.30
C HIS A 111 7.26 7.86 -14.09
N SER A 112 7.70 6.61 -14.11
CA SER A 112 9.02 6.22 -14.63
C SER A 112 9.19 6.38 -16.15
N THR A 113 8.09 6.50 -16.88
CA THR A 113 8.08 6.67 -18.35
C THR A 113 7.64 8.06 -18.79
N ALA A 114 7.33 8.96 -17.85
CA ALA A 114 7.00 10.34 -18.16
C ALA A 114 8.24 11.04 -18.70
N THR A 115 8.18 11.44 -19.98
CA THR A 115 9.18 12.33 -20.56
C THR A 115 8.82 13.77 -20.21
N ALA A 116 9.82 14.66 -20.22
CA ALA A 116 9.64 16.07 -19.84
C ALA A 116 8.64 16.87 -20.71
N GLU A 117 8.13 16.28 -21.79
CA GLU A 117 7.28 16.94 -22.79
C GLU A 117 5.84 16.39 -22.84
N GLU A 118 5.55 15.21 -22.26
CA GLU A 118 4.20 14.63 -22.26
C GLU A 118 3.88 13.89 -20.94
N GLU A 119 3.23 14.60 -20.01
CA GLU A 119 2.60 13.98 -18.84
C GLU A 119 1.29 13.31 -19.27
N GLY A 120 1.34 12.00 -19.53
CA GLY A 120 0.16 11.21 -19.92
C GLY A 120 -0.87 11.02 -18.78
N PRO A 121 -2.11 10.60 -19.09
CA PRO A 121 -3.17 10.33 -18.10
C PRO A 121 -2.74 9.57 -16.83
N LEU A 122 -1.89 8.55 -16.94
CA LEU A 122 -1.40 7.78 -15.80
C LEU A 122 -0.53 8.61 -14.85
N PHE A 123 0.29 9.52 -15.39
CA PHE A 123 1.10 10.44 -14.59
C PHE A 123 0.20 11.37 -13.78
N GLN A 124 -0.84 11.92 -14.43
CA GLN A 124 -1.77 12.87 -13.83
C GLN A 124 -2.66 12.27 -12.74
N LEU A 125 -2.89 10.96 -12.75
CA LEU A 125 -3.67 10.26 -11.71
C LEU A 125 -3.00 10.26 -10.34
N PHE A 126 -1.67 10.39 -10.29
CA PHE A 126 -0.91 10.22 -9.06
C PHE A 126 -0.01 11.42 -8.79
N ASN A 127 -0.33 12.15 -7.73
CA ASN A 127 0.59 13.16 -7.20
C ASN A 127 1.74 12.49 -6.43
N PRO A 128 2.92 13.11 -6.38
CA PRO A 128 3.99 12.69 -5.49
C PRO A 128 3.49 12.57 -4.04
N LEU A 129 4.01 11.58 -3.31
CA LEU A 129 3.67 11.40 -1.89
C LEU A 129 4.00 12.67 -1.10
N ASP A 130 3.04 13.09 -0.27
CA ASP A 130 3.11 14.31 0.54
C ASP A 130 4.36 14.34 1.44
N GLY A 131 4.89 15.56 1.66
CA GLY A 131 6.12 15.75 2.43
C GLY A 131 6.01 15.36 3.90
N GLU A 132 4.85 15.55 4.52
CA GLU A 132 4.59 15.15 5.91
C GLU A 132 4.54 13.62 6.00
N LEU A 133 3.88 12.96 5.04
CA LEU A 133 3.83 11.50 4.97
C LEU A 133 5.22 10.87 4.73
N LYS A 134 6.05 11.50 3.91
CA LYS A 134 7.46 11.08 3.72
C LYS A 134 8.28 11.22 5.01
N THR A 135 8.03 12.28 5.77
CA THR A 135 8.69 12.51 7.05
C THR A 135 8.25 11.45 8.06
N LEU A 136 6.95 11.20 8.17
CA LEU A 136 6.38 10.15 9.01
C LEU A 136 6.95 8.78 8.68
N LEU A 137 7.02 8.42 7.38
CA LEU A 137 7.60 7.16 6.93
C LEU A 137 9.04 6.99 7.45
N LYS A 138 9.88 8.02 7.30
CA LYS A 138 11.27 8.00 7.77
C LYS A 138 11.36 7.90 9.30
N GLU A 139 10.51 8.62 10.02
CA GLU A 139 10.46 8.57 11.48
C GLU A 139 10.12 7.16 11.97
N ILE A 140 9.08 6.54 11.40
CA ILE A 140 8.68 5.17 11.73
C ILE A 140 9.82 4.19 11.40
N GLU A 141 10.39 4.23 10.18
CA GLU A 141 11.48 3.33 9.78
C GLU A 141 12.74 3.53 10.63
N SER A 142 13.00 4.74 11.13
CA SER A 142 14.13 5.00 12.03
C SER A 142 13.91 4.54 13.47
N THR A 143 12.65 4.36 13.87
CA THR A 143 12.25 4.10 15.26
C THR A 143 11.84 2.67 15.53
N LEU A 144 11.12 2.04 14.58
CA LEU A 144 10.49 0.73 14.78
C LEU A 144 11.16 -0.38 13.94
N GLU A 145 11.24 -1.56 14.52
CA GLU A 145 11.49 -2.82 13.83
C GLU A 145 10.20 -3.36 13.21
N ALA A 146 10.33 -4.40 12.37
CA ALA A 146 9.21 -4.98 11.63
C ALA A 146 8.15 -5.67 12.50
N ASP A 147 8.50 -6.06 13.73
CA ASP A 147 7.58 -6.62 14.71
C ASP A 147 6.82 -5.54 15.52
N GLY A 148 7.02 -4.26 15.19
CA GLY A 148 6.45 -3.13 15.92
C GLY A 148 7.20 -2.74 17.18
N GLY A 149 8.30 -3.44 17.52
CA GLY A 149 9.18 -3.09 18.62
C GLY A 149 10.02 -1.85 18.30
N VAL A 150 10.41 -1.09 19.34
CA VAL A 150 11.35 0.02 19.16
C VAL A 150 12.76 -0.53 18.94
N LYS A 151 13.47 0.01 17.94
CA LYS A 151 14.85 -0.36 17.63
C LYS A 151 15.75 -0.18 18.85
N ALA A 152 16.60 -1.17 19.11
CA ALA A 152 17.58 -1.10 20.20
C ALA A 152 18.57 0.06 20.07
N SER A 153 18.80 0.52 18.84
CA SER A 153 19.65 1.67 18.51
C SER A 153 18.97 3.03 18.75
N HIS A 154 17.67 3.07 19.08
CA HIS A 154 16.96 4.32 19.23
C HIS A 154 17.53 5.18 20.38
N PRO A 155 17.86 6.47 20.16
CA PRO A 155 18.63 7.29 21.10
C PRO A 155 18.05 7.33 22.52
N ALA A 156 16.72 7.33 22.66
CA ALA A 156 16.06 7.41 23.96
C ALA A 156 16.26 6.14 24.82
N ILE A 157 16.43 4.96 24.21
CA ILE A 157 16.47 3.67 24.93
C ILE A 157 17.81 2.94 24.81
N ALA A 158 18.66 3.33 23.87
CA ALA A 158 19.93 2.65 23.60
C ALA A 158 20.83 2.53 24.85
N HIS A 159 20.86 3.58 25.69
CA HIS A 159 21.64 3.54 26.93
C HIS A 159 21.06 2.57 27.97
N LEU A 160 19.73 2.46 28.06
CA LEU A 160 19.04 1.53 28.96
C LEU A 160 19.25 0.09 28.53
N MET A 161 19.19 -0.19 27.22
CA MET A 161 19.44 -1.53 26.69
C MET A 161 20.86 -2.00 27.01
N LYS A 162 21.87 -1.13 26.85
CA LYS A 162 23.25 -1.45 27.25
C LYS A 162 23.36 -1.82 28.73
N GLN A 163 22.67 -1.10 29.62
CA GLN A 163 22.67 -1.42 31.05
C GLN A 163 21.99 -2.75 31.36
N VAL A 164 20.88 -3.07 30.67
CA VAL A 164 20.19 -4.35 30.81
C VAL A 164 21.08 -5.51 30.35
N ASP A 165 21.75 -5.36 29.21
CA ASP A 165 22.64 -6.39 28.67
C ASP A 165 23.88 -6.60 29.56
N GLN A 166 24.42 -5.51 30.12
CA GLN A 166 25.50 -5.58 31.11
C GLN A 166 25.07 -6.40 32.33
N ARG A 167 23.91 -6.10 32.93
CA ARG A 167 23.40 -6.86 34.08
C ARG A 167 23.05 -8.31 33.75
N ARG A 168 22.55 -8.59 32.55
CA ARG A 168 22.30 -9.97 32.09
C ARG A 168 23.60 -10.76 32.00
N THR A 169 24.66 -10.14 31.49
CA THR A 169 25.99 -10.74 31.39
C THR A 169 26.57 -11.01 32.78
N GLU A 170 26.50 -10.04 33.69
CA GLU A 170 26.91 -10.22 35.09
C GLU A 170 26.19 -11.40 35.74
N ARG A 171 24.84 -11.47 35.63
CA ARG A 171 24.05 -12.58 36.18
C ARG A 171 24.43 -13.93 35.60
N ASN A 172 24.64 -14.02 34.28
CA ASN A 172 25.04 -15.27 33.64
C ASN A 172 26.41 -15.74 34.13
N ASN A 173 27.35 -14.81 34.36
CA ASN A 173 28.65 -15.14 34.94
C ASN A 173 28.50 -15.69 36.36
N TYR A 174 27.64 -15.07 37.20
CA TYR A 174 27.37 -15.56 38.55
C TYR A 174 26.60 -16.89 38.63
N SER A 175 25.96 -17.34 37.54
CA SER A 175 25.18 -18.59 37.51
C SER A 175 25.95 -19.77 36.92
N ASN A 176 27.12 -19.51 36.32
CA ASN A 176 28.00 -20.50 35.70
C ASN A 176 29.29 -20.76 36.51
N ASP A 177 29.49 -20.06 37.62
CA ASP A 177 30.42 -20.38 38.71
C ASP A 177 29.70 -21.18 39.81
#